data_AF-A0A401Q663-F1
#
_entry.id   AF-A0A401Q663-F1
#
_cell.length_a   1.000
_cell.length_b   1.000
_cell.length_c   1.000
_cell.angle_alpha   90.00
_cell.angle_beta   90.00
_cell.angle_gamma   90.00
#
_symmetry.space_group_name_H-M   'P 1'
#
loop_
_entity.id
_entity.type
_entity.pdbx_description
1 polymer ?
#
loop_
_entity_poly.entity_id
_entity_poly.type
_entity_poly.pdbx_seq_one_letter_code
_entity_poly.pdbx_strand_id
1 'polypeptide(L)'
;GFTHWSLTGTTVTDEDTFMGFSDGLSQSVVSAEVEMTAYALLTYTCLGDVASALPVVKWLSQQRNALGGFSSTQDTCVALQALSEYAILSYVGGVNLTISLASTNLDFQESFQLNRDNKKILQTAVIPSVPTGLFVSAKGEGCCLMQVTD
;
A
#
# COMPACT_ATOMS: atom_id res chain seq x y z
N GLY A 1 5.46 -9.67 -8.68
CA GLY A 1 4.35 -9.40 -9.61
C GLY A 1 3.28 -8.63 -8.86
N PHE A 2 2.49 -7.83 -9.59
CA PHE A 2 1.28 -7.21 -9.04
C PHE A 2 0.14 -8.22 -9.14
N THR A 3 -0.47 -8.55 -8.01
CA THR A 3 -1.63 -9.45 -7.94
C THR A 3 -2.76 -8.71 -7.27
N HIS A 4 -3.64 -8.13 -8.08
CA HIS A 4 -4.89 -7.49 -7.67
C HIS A 4 -5.98 -7.88 -8.66
N TRP A 5 -7.25 -7.78 -8.25
CA TRP A 5 -8.36 -7.91 -9.19
C TRP A 5 -8.61 -6.56 -9.85
N SER A 6 -8.79 -6.54 -11.17
CA SER A 6 -9.19 -5.33 -11.90
C SER A 6 -10.38 -5.60 -12.81
N LEU A 7 -11.26 -4.60 -12.94
CA LEU A 7 -12.50 -4.69 -13.72
C LEU A 7 -12.30 -4.40 -15.22
N THR A 8 -11.09 -4.06 -15.66
CA THR A 8 -10.82 -3.53 -17.01
C THR A 8 -10.74 -4.62 -18.09
N GLY A 9 -11.89 -5.17 -18.49
CA GLY A 9 -12.06 -5.99 -19.70
C GLY A 9 -12.80 -5.24 -20.83
N THR A 10 -12.24 -5.23 -22.03
CA THR A 10 -12.74 -4.65 -23.30
C THR A 10 -14.16 -5.14 -23.69
N THR A 11 -15.03 -4.49 -24.47
CA THR A 11 -15.02 -3.45 -25.55
C THR A 11 -16.29 -2.54 -25.41
N VAL A 12 -16.71 -1.56 -26.24
CA VAL A 12 -16.44 -1.09 -27.63
C VAL A 12 -16.59 0.46 -27.69
N THR A 13 -16.29 1.11 -28.84
CA THR A 13 -16.69 2.48 -29.19
C THR A 13 -18.08 2.55 -29.85
N ASP A 14 -18.92 3.51 -29.46
CA ASP A 14 -19.72 4.29 -30.42
C ASP A 14 -20.16 5.64 -29.81
N GLU A 15 -20.44 6.62 -30.66
CA GLU A 15 -20.81 7.98 -30.26
C GLU A 15 -22.26 8.05 -29.75
N ASP A 16 -22.45 8.53 -28.51
CA ASP A 16 -23.45 9.56 -28.21
C ASP A 16 -23.23 10.15 -26.81
N THR A 17 -23.09 11.47 -26.72
CA THR A 17 -22.82 12.15 -25.44
C THR A 17 -24.10 12.31 -24.62
N PHE A 18 -24.29 11.44 -23.62
CA PHE A 18 -25.34 11.64 -22.61
C PHE A 18 -24.80 11.49 -21.17
N MET A 19 -24.79 12.62 -20.46
CA MET A 19 -24.48 12.82 -19.04
C MET A 19 -23.02 12.62 -18.57
N GLY A 20 -22.46 13.70 -17.99
CA GLY A 20 -21.11 13.71 -17.43
C GLY A 20 -21.01 12.99 -16.09
N PHE A 21 -20.60 11.72 -16.12
CA PHE A 21 -20.34 10.89 -14.93
C PHE A 21 -18.91 10.30 -14.87
N SER A 22 -17.96 10.87 -15.61
CA SER A 22 -16.59 10.33 -15.74
C SER A 22 -15.83 10.21 -14.41
N ASP A 23 -16.09 11.11 -13.46
CA ASP A 23 -15.35 11.21 -12.19
C ASP A 23 -15.92 10.30 -11.07
N GLY A 24 -17.21 9.95 -11.15
CA GLY A 24 -17.85 9.04 -10.19
C GLY A 24 -17.58 7.57 -10.50
N LEU A 25 -17.46 7.22 -11.78
CA LEU A 25 -17.18 5.85 -12.23
C LEU A 25 -15.76 5.40 -11.87
N SER A 26 -14.76 6.26 -12.04
CA SER A 26 -13.37 5.97 -11.65
C SER A 26 -13.25 5.72 -10.14
N GLN A 27 -13.80 6.59 -9.30
CA GLN A 27 -13.79 6.45 -7.84
C GLN A 27 -14.52 5.16 -7.39
N SER A 28 -15.66 4.85 -8.01
CA SER A 28 -16.43 3.63 -7.73
C SER A 28 -15.67 2.35 -8.14
N VAL A 29 -15.01 2.35 -9.31
CA VAL A 29 -14.19 1.23 -9.78
C VAL A 29 -13.01 0.99 -8.85
N VAL A 30 -12.26 2.03 -8.46
CA VAL A 30 -11.15 1.89 -7.50
C VAL A 30 -11.63 1.37 -6.15
N SER A 31 -12.75 1.88 -5.62
CA SER A 31 -13.33 1.38 -4.37
C SER A 31 -13.74 -0.10 -4.46
N ALA A 32 -14.32 -0.53 -5.58
CA ALA A 32 -14.73 -1.92 -5.80
C ALA A 32 -13.52 -2.86 -5.96
N GLU A 33 -12.46 -2.42 -6.64
CA GLU A 33 -11.20 -3.18 -6.75
C GLU A 33 -10.51 -3.35 -5.38
N VAL A 34 -10.50 -2.30 -4.54
CA VAL A 34 -10.01 -2.37 -3.15
C VAL A 34 -10.84 -3.35 -2.32
N GLU A 35 -12.16 -3.23 -2.34
CA GLU A 35 -13.06 -4.11 -1.56
C GLU A 35 -12.93 -5.58 -1.98
N MET A 36 -12.98 -5.87 -3.29
CA MET A 36 -12.85 -7.24 -3.80
C MET A 36 -11.47 -7.84 -3.49
N THR A 37 -10.40 -7.04 -3.59
CA THR A 37 -9.05 -7.45 -3.24
C THR A 37 -8.87 -7.66 -1.72
N ALA A 38 -9.58 -6.92 -0.89
CA ALA A 38 -9.62 -7.13 0.56
C ALA A 38 -10.36 -8.42 0.96
N TYR A 39 -11.46 -8.78 0.29
CA TYR A 39 -12.10 -10.09 0.48
C TYR A 39 -11.22 -11.26 0.02
N ALA A 40 -10.44 -11.08 -1.06
CA ALA A 40 -9.42 -12.05 -1.46
C ALA A 40 -8.35 -12.22 -0.38
N LEU A 41 -7.86 -11.13 0.22
CA LEU A 41 -6.92 -11.17 1.34
C LEU A 41 -7.52 -11.90 2.56
N LEU A 42 -8.77 -11.62 2.94
CA LEU A 42 -9.46 -12.34 4.01
C LEU A 42 -9.53 -13.86 3.75
N THR A 43 -9.73 -14.26 2.50
CA THR A 43 -9.73 -15.67 2.10
C THR A 43 -8.36 -16.32 2.32
N TYR A 44 -7.25 -15.66 1.93
CA TYR A 44 -5.91 -16.16 2.22
C TYR A 44 -5.61 -16.23 3.73
N THR A 45 -6.05 -15.25 4.53
CA THR A 45 -5.86 -15.28 5.98
C THR A 45 -6.64 -16.43 6.64
N CYS A 46 -7.86 -16.72 6.18
CA CYS A 46 -8.64 -17.88 6.64
C CYS A 46 -7.98 -19.23 6.29
N LEU A 47 -7.24 -19.29 5.19
CA LEU A 47 -6.46 -20.47 4.79
C LEU A 47 -5.08 -20.54 5.48
N GLY A 48 -4.67 -19.51 6.23
CA GLY A 48 -3.35 -19.40 6.85
C GLY A 48 -2.20 -19.17 5.87
N ASP A 49 -2.47 -18.88 4.59
CA ASP A 49 -1.45 -18.69 3.56
C ASP A 49 -0.92 -17.24 3.54
N VAL A 50 -0.14 -16.93 4.57
CA VAL A 50 0.54 -15.63 4.74
C VAL A 50 1.52 -15.34 3.59
N ALA A 51 2.09 -16.37 2.96
CA ALA A 51 3.07 -16.20 1.88
C ALA A 51 2.39 -15.72 0.58
N SER A 52 1.29 -16.37 0.17
CA SER A 52 0.52 -15.98 -1.02
C SER A 52 -0.29 -14.70 -0.82
N ALA A 53 -0.63 -14.33 0.43
CA ALA A 53 -1.27 -13.05 0.76
C ALA A 53 -0.34 -11.83 0.60
N LEU A 54 0.99 -11.98 0.73
CA LEU A 54 1.92 -10.85 0.77
C LEU A 54 1.84 -9.90 -0.46
N PRO A 55 1.69 -10.35 -1.72
CA PRO A 55 1.49 -9.45 -2.86
C PRO A 55 0.19 -8.63 -2.77
N VAL A 56 -0.87 -9.22 -2.24
CA VAL A 56 -2.18 -8.58 -2.07
C VAL A 56 -2.10 -7.47 -1.02
N VAL A 57 -1.45 -7.77 0.12
CA VAL A 57 -1.16 -6.81 1.20
C VAL A 57 -0.33 -5.62 0.69
N LYS A 58 0.69 -5.89 -0.15
CA LYS A 58 1.51 -4.84 -0.75
C LYS A 58 0.71 -3.92 -1.66
N TRP A 59 -0.18 -4.45 -2.49
CA TRP A 59 -1.04 -3.64 -3.36
C TRP A 59 -2.05 -2.82 -2.54
N LEU A 60 -2.75 -3.43 -1.58
CA LEU A 60 -3.68 -2.70 -0.69
C LEU A 60 -2.96 -1.59 0.09
N SER A 61 -1.72 -1.82 0.54
CA SER A 61 -0.93 -0.79 1.22
C SER A 61 -0.56 0.39 0.32
N GLN A 62 -0.53 0.21 -1.01
CA GLN A 62 -0.24 1.27 -1.99
C GLN A 62 -1.49 2.11 -2.34
N GLN A 63 -2.70 1.55 -2.22
CA GLN A 63 -3.96 2.28 -2.47
C GLN A 63 -4.38 3.15 -1.27
N ARG A 64 -3.65 3.11 -0.15
CA ARG A 64 -3.99 3.84 1.06
C ARG A 64 -3.56 5.30 0.96
N ASN A 65 -4.47 6.22 1.25
CA ASN A 65 -4.21 7.66 1.21
C ASN A 65 -3.37 8.13 2.42
N ALA A 66 -2.90 9.38 2.39
CA ALA A 66 -2.08 10.00 3.44
C ALA A 66 -2.79 10.13 4.81
N LEU A 67 -4.12 10.02 4.85
CA LEU A 67 -4.92 10.01 6.08
C LEU A 67 -5.14 8.59 6.64
N GLY A 68 -4.63 7.55 5.97
CA GLY A 68 -4.74 6.15 6.38
C GLY A 68 -6.01 5.43 5.93
N GLY A 69 -6.86 6.07 5.12
CA GLY A 69 -8.07 5.48 4.53
C GLY A 69 -7.91 5.10 3.05
N PHE A 70 -9.02 4.68 2.44
CA PHE A 70 -9.15 4.35 1.02
C PHE A 70 -10.19 5.29 0.35
N SER A 71 -10.85 4.85 -0.72
CA SER A 71 -11.66 5.70 -1.60
C SER A 71 -13.10 5.91 -1.12
N SER A 72 -13.63 5.02 -0.28
CA SER A 72 -14.92 5.15 0.39
C SER A 72 -14.85 4.71 1.87
N THR A 73 -16.00 4.52 2.51
CA THR A 73 -16.07 4.00 3.89
C THR A 73 -16.05 2.48 3.94
N GLN A 74 -16.65 1.82 2.94
CA GLN A 74 -16.83 0.37 2.91
C GLN A 74 -15.51 -0.34 2.54
N ASP A 75 -14.86 0.12 1.47
CA ASP A 75 -13.52 -0.37 1.08
C ASP A 75 -12.50 -0.16 2.19
N THR A 76 -12.52 1.00 2.87
CA THR A 76 -11.68 1.30 4.03
C THR A 76 -11.93 0.32 5.18
N CYS A 77 -13.19 0.03 5.51
CA CYS A 77 -13.53 -0.89 6.60
C CYS A 77 -13.02 -2.32 6.30
N VAL A 78 -13.34 -2.85 5.11
CA VAL A 78 -12.98 -4.22 4.72
C VAL A 78 -11.47 -4.36 4.50
N ALA A 79 -10.80 -3.37 3.89
CA ALA A 79 -9.36 -3.38 3.70
C ALA A 79 -8.58 -3.28 5.01
N LEU A 80 -9.00 -2.40 5.94
CA LEU A 80 -8.36 -2.33 7.26
C LEU A 80 -8.59 -3.60 8.09
N GLN A 81 -9.76 -4.24 8.00
CA GLN A 81 -10.01 -5.54 8.61
C GLN A 81 -9.06 -6.61 8.02
N ALA A 82 -9.02 -6.75 6.70
CA ALA A 82 -8.18 -7.74 6.01
C ALA A 82 -6.67 -7.57 6.30
N LEU A 83 -6.19 -6.32 6.29
CA LEU A 83 -4.82 -5.99 6.66
C LEU A 83 -4.51 -6.27 8.14
N SER A 84 -5.50 -6.10 9.04
CA SER A 84 -5.34 -6.40 10.47
C SER A 84 -5.24 -7.90 10.75
N GLU A 85 -6.10 -8.72 10.14
CA GLU A 85 -6.04 -10.19 10.25
C GLU A 85 -4.71 -10.72 9.69
N TYR A 86 -4.27 -10.20 8.55
CA TYR A 86 -2.95 -10.51 8.00
C TYR A 86 -1.82 -10.08 8.94
N ALA A 87 -1.89 -8.89 9.55
CA ALA A 87 -0.88 -8.40 10.48
C ALA A 87 -0.76 -9.27 11.74
N ILE A 88 -1.87 -9.85 12.22
CA ILE A 88 -1.86 -10.81 13.34
C ILE A 88 -1.15 -12.11 12.94
N LEU A 89 -1.49 -12.70 11.79
CA LEU A 89 -0.91 -13.97 11.33
C LEU A 89 0.56 -13.85 10.90
N SER A 90 0.95 -12.69 10.37
CA SER A 90 2.31 -12.43 9.87
C SER A 90 3.29 -11.94 10.95
N TYR A 91 2.87 -11.79 12.21
CA TYR A 91 3.68 -11.17 13.25
C TYR A 91 4.78 -12.09 13.82
N VAL A 92 6.04 -11.89 13.40
CA VAL A 92 7.22 -12.66 13.84
C VAL A 92 7.86 -12.09 15.13
N GLY A 93 7.06 -11.57 16.07
CA GLY A 93 7.56 -11.27 17.43
C GLY A 93 8.47 -10.04 17.59
N GLY A 94 8.76 -9.26 16.54
CA GLY A 94 9.60 -8.06 16.67
C GLY A 94 9.74 -7.23 15.39
N VAL A 95 10.45 -6.11 15.54
CA VAL A 95 11.02 -5.36 14.42
C VAL A 95 12.40 -4.87 14.84
N ASN A 96 13.38 -5.06 13.95
CA ASN A 96 14.74 -4.54 14.04
C ASN A 96 15.22 -4.33 12.59
N LEU A 97 14.84 -3.19 12.01
CA LEU A 97 15.15 -2.80 10.63
C LEU A 97 16.01 -1.54 10.62
N THR A 98 17.08 -1.57 9.82
CA THR A 98 17.81 -0.38 9.39
C THR A 98 17.39 -0.08 7.95
N ILE A 99 16.81 1.09 7.74
CA ILE A 99 16.38 1.59 6.43
C ILE A 99 17.35 2.69 6.04
N SER A 100 18.02 2.55 4.90
CA SER A 100 18.93 3.56 4.35
C SER A 100 18.35 4.12 3.06
N LEU A 101 18.27 5.44 2.98
CA LEU A 101 17.82 6.19 1.81
C LEU A 101 19.03 6.95 1.24
N ALA A 102 19.17 6.95 -0.08
CA ALA A 102 20.16 7.75 -0.78
C ALA A 102 19.58 8.34 -2.07
N SER A 103 19.84 9.62 -2.30
CA SER A 103 19.55 10.31 -3.55
C SER A 103 20.48 9.83 -4.67
N THR A 104 19.96 9.69 -5.89
CA THR A 104 20.77 9.45 -7.10
C THR A 104 21.80 10.56 -7.36
N ASN A 105 21.51 11.79 -6.90
CA ASN A 105 22.42 12.94 -7.04
C ASN A 105 23.48 12.99 -5.92
N LEU A 106 23.45 12.05 -4.97
CA LEU A 106 24.37 11.92 -3.82
C LEU A 106 24.41 13.15 -2.87
N ASP A 107 23.42 14.04 -2.98
CA ASP A 107 23.24 15.25 -2.16
C ASP A 107 22.42 14.99 -0.88
N PHE A 108 21.77 13.84 -0.79
CA PHE A 108 20.95 13.42 0.34
C PHE A 108 21.20 11.95 0.68
N GLN A 109 21.50 11.67 1.94
CA GLN A 109 21.58 10.33 2.50
C GLN A 109 21.01 10.35 3.91
N GLU A 110 20.09 9.44 4.21
CA GLU A 110 19.46 9.31 5.51
C GLU A 110 19.38 7.85 5.98
N SER A 111 19.31 7.64 7.29
CA SER A 111 19.17 6.30 7.84
C SER A 111 18.25 6.24 9.06
N PHE A 112 17.16 5.49 8.93
CA PHE A 112 16.20 5.23 9.99
C PHE A 112 16.49 3.89 10.65
N GLN A 113 16.46 3.85 11.98
CA GLN A 113 16.50 2.62 12.76
C GLN A 113 15.11 2.39 13.35
N LEU A 114 14.53 1.21 13.10
CA LEU A 114 13.22 0.81 13.58
C LEU A 114 13.36 -0.42 14.48
N ASN A 115 13.14 -0.22 15.77
CA ASN A 115 13.28 -1.22 16.83
C ASN A 115 11.95 -1.39 17.59
N ARG A 116 11.89 -2.28 18.58
CA ARG A 116 10.66 -2.54 19.36
C ARG A 116 10.11 -1.31 20.08
N ASP A 117 10.95 -0.35 20.45
CA ASP A 117 10.61 0.81 21.27
C ASP A 117 10.05 1.95 20.40
N ASN A 118 10.62 2.15 19.20
CA ASN A 118 10.19 3.20 18.27
C ASN A 118 9.26 2.71 17.14
N LYS A 119 8.84 1.43 17.13
CA LYS A 119 7.96 0.81 16.10
C LYS A 119 6.60 1.50 15.82
N LYS A 120 6.19 2.45 16.66
CA LYS A 120 4.96 3.25 16.50
C LYS A 120 5.24 4.76 16.30
N ILE A 121 6.50 5.17 16.29
CA ILE A 121 6.91 6.56 16.15
C ILE A 121 7.08 6.84 14.65
N LEU A 122 6.41 7.88 14.16
CA LEU A 122 6.59 8.36 12.80
C LEU A 122 8.01 8.91 12.63
N GLN A 123 8.71 8.43 11.61
CA GLN A 123 10.02 8.93 11.20
C GLN A 123 9.87 9.56 9.80
N THR A 124 10.43 10.74 9.59
CA THR A 124 10.25 11.55 8.38
C THR A 124 11.55 12.27 8.05
N ALA A 125 11.89 12.37 6.77
CA ALA A 125 12.96 13.23 6.28
C ALA A 125 12.47 14.01 5.06
N VAL A 126 13.02 15.20 4.87
CA VAL A 126 12.72 16.08 3.73
C VAL A 126 13.83 15.92 2.69
N ILE A 127 13.45 15.67 1.44
CA ILE A 127 14.38 15.51 0.33
C ILE A 127 14.71 16.91 -0.22
N PRO A 128 15.98 17.35 -0.26
CA PRO A 128 16.34 18.74 -0.55
C PRO A 128 16.28 19.11 -2.04
N SER A 129 16.43 18.14 -2.95
CA SER A 129 16.36 18.38 -4.39
C SER A 129 15.36 17.44 -5.07
N VAL A 130 14.50 18.01 -5.92
CA VAL A 130 13.53 17.30 -6.76
C VAL A 130 13.53 17.90 -8.17
N PRO A 131 13.28 17.12 -9.25
CA PRO A 131 13.04 15.68 -9.26
C PRO A 131 14.35 14.87 -9.12
N THR A 132 14.33 13.86 -8.23
CA THR A 132 15.51 13.06 -7.89
C THR A 132 15.09 11.61 -7.64
N GLY A 133 15.89 10.64 -8.10
CA GLY A 133 15.68 9.22 -7.78
C GLY A 133 16.12 8.88 -6.36
N LEU A 134 15.43 7.95 -5.71
CA LEU A 134 15.76 7.46 -4.37
C LEU A 134 16.09 5.97 -4.40
N PHE A 135 17.28 5.63 -3.91
CA PHE A 135 17.64 4.26 -3.56
C PHE A 135 17.25 4.00 -2.11
N VAL A 136 16.47 2.94 -1.90
CA VAL A 136 16.03 2.51 -0.56
C VAL A 136 16.55 1.10 -0.30
N SER A 137 17.27 0.92 0.80
CA SER A 137 17.75 -0.39 1.25
C SER A 137 17.25 -0.65 2.68
N ALA A 138 16.55 -1.76 2.88
CA ALA A 138 16.15 -2.23 4.21
C ALA A 138 16.96 -3.47 4.58
N LYS A 139 17.50 -3.51 5.80
CA LYS A 139 18.28 -4.64 6.34
C LYS A 139 17.82 -4.94 7.76
N GLY A 140 17.72 -6.23 8.10
CA GLY A 140 17.28 -6.69 9.42
C GLY A 140 16.02 -7.55 9.35
N GLU A 141 15.23 -7.55 10.42
CA GLU A 141 14.05 -8.40 10.58
C GLU A 141 12.79 -7.58 10.88
N GLY A 142 11.68 -7.93 10.23
CA GLY A 142 10.36 -7.32 10.39
C GLY A 142 9.83 -6.68 9.11
N CYS A 143 8.78 -5.88 9.23
CA CYS A 143 8.17 -5.14 8.13
C CYS A 143 7.93 -3.68 8.54
N CYS A 144 8.05 -2.76 7.58
CA CYS A 144 7.75 -1.34 7.74
C CYS A 144 7.00 -0.84 6.51
N LEU A 145 6.08 0.11 6.71
CA LEU A 145 5.52 0.88 5.61
C LEU A 145 6.34 2.16 5.43
N MET A 146 6.78 2.40 4.19
CA MET A 146 7.35 3.69 3.78
C MET A 146 6.38 4.35 2.82
N GLN A 147 6.12 5.64 3.01
CA GLN A 147 5.26 6.45 2.15
C GLN A 147 6.04 7.71 1.74
N VAL A 148 5.87 8.13 0.49
CA VAL A 148 6.39 9.38 -0.06
C VAL A 148 5.18 10.23 -0.44
N THR A 149 5.24 11.52 -0.16
CA THR A 149 4.20 12.52 -0.44
C THR A 149 4.87 13.79 -0.93
N ASP A 150 4.23 14.46 -1.90
CA ASP A 150 4.60 15.80 -2.36
C ASP A 150 4.13 16.91 -1.39
#